data_AF-A0A3N5KUH2-F1
#
_entry.id   AF-A0A3N5KUH2-F1
#
_cell.length_a   1.000
_cell.length_b   1.000
_cell.length_c   1.000
_cell.angle_alpha   90.00
_cell.angle_beta   90.00
_cell.angle_gamma   90.00
#
_symmetry.space_group_name_H-M   'P 1'
#
loop_
_entity.id
_entity.type
_entity.pdbx_description
1 polymer ?
#
loop_
_entity_poly.entity_id
_entity_poly.type
_entity_poly.pdbx_seq_one_letter_code
_entity_poly.pdbx_strand_id
1 'polypeptide(L)'
;NGYLASWGDLLAGAAMSRLGERPWIFTCSDHDLGGNNIVAATAAPFAADAFARFNANDTTVEPGGRYGSVTMDDGRVLLIWTEGVLYRSSLDDPSAPGNTKLGAEQKTWLLDLLESTDAKLIVIATETTFAHESNTSWSNHPQERSEVLAAVAATPAQVRFLSGDLHRARWARLAPNVVEWGAAAMAEFPEGPPAPLPDVEDSALADFAGYRSRPSALDAMTVEEFNSTTTFGYAEIDTNTHSARFELRAGDNTVRIDERGQPMAEVLTYD
;
A
#
# COMPACT_ATOMS: atom_id res chain seq x y z
N ASN A 1 0.45 27.99 3.85
CA ASN A 1 0.23 26.75 4.60
C ASN A 1 1.53 25.96 4.54
N GLY A 2 2.15 25.65 5.69
CA GLY A 2 3.42 24.91 5.73
C GLY A 2 3.34 23.50 5.11
N TYR A 3 2.17 22.88 5.10
CA TYR A 3 1.94 21.56 4.53
C TYR A 3 2.05 21.55 2.99
N LEU A 4 1.53 22.58 2.31
CA LEU A 4 1.74 22.76 0.87
C LEU A 4 3.23 22.98 0.53
N ALA A 5 3.96 23.67 1.42
CA ALA A 5 5.41 23.84 1.26
C ALA A 5 6.14 22.50 1.42
N SER A 6 5.75 21.66 2.38
CA SER A 6 6.31 20.33 2.55
C SER A 6 6.11 19.43 1.32
N TRP A 7 4.94 19.47 0.69
CA TRP A 7 4.71 18.78 -0.58
C TRP A 7 5.55 19.36 -1.72
N GLY A 8 5.68 20.69 -1.79
CA GLY A 8 6.55 21.36 -2.77
C GLY A 8 8.02 20.97 -2.60
N ASP A 9 8.52 20.96 -1.37
CA ASP A 9 9.89 20.57 -1.02
C ASP A 9 10.15 19.09 -1.33
N LEU A 10 9.17 18.22 -1.02
CA LEU A 10 9.23 16.79 -1.34
C LEU A 10 9.40 16.59 -2.85
N LEU A 11 8.56 17.22 -3.67
CA LEU A 11 8.58 17.09 -5.13
C LEU A 11 9.80 17.76 -5.77
N ALA A 12 10.33 18.83 -5.17
CA ALA A 12 11.55 19.50 -5.60
C ALA A 12 12.83 18.72 -5.24
N GLY A 13 12.74 17.75 -4.33
CA GLY A 13 13.85 16.89 -3.96
C GLY A 13 14.37 16.07 -5.15
N ALA A 14 15.69 15.93 -5.29
CA ALA A 14 16.32 15.27 -6.45
C ALA A 14 15.83 13.83 -6.70
N ALA A 15 15.42 13.11 -5.65
CA ALA A 15 14.85 11.77 -5.77
C ALA A 15 13.45 11.79 -6.40
N MET A 16 12.57 12.70 -5.94
CA MET A 16 11.22 12.83 -6.45
C MET A 16 11.16 13.55 -7.79
N SER A 17 12.09 14.46 -8.08
CA SER A 17 12.20 15.14 -9.39
C SER A 17 12.41 14.13 -10.52
N ARG A 18 13.23 13.10 -10.33
CA ARG A 18 13.40 12.00 -11.30
C ARG A 18 12.14 11.15 -11.47
N LEU A 19 11.42 10.93 -10.38
CA LEU A 19 10.15 10.21 -10.43
C LEU A 19 9.08 11.07 -11.12
N GLY A 20 9.09 12.40 -10.94
CA GLY A 20 8.14 13.36 -11.52
C GLY A 20 8.19 13.50 -13.04
N GLU A 21 9.13 12.85 -13.72
CA GLU A 21 9.15 12.70 -15.18
C GLU A 21 8.17 11.63 -15.69
N ARG A 22 7.51 10.90 -14.79
CA ARG A 22 6.54 9.84 -15.10
C ARG A 22 5.16 10.18 -14.54
N PRO A 23 4.07 9.61 -15.08
CA PRO A 23 2.75 9.68 -14.45
C PRO A 23 2.74 8.99 -13.09
N TRP A 24 2.07 9.57 -12.10
CA TRP A 24 1.94 9.01 -10.75
C TRP A 24 0.49 8.71 -10.45
N ILE A 25 0.28 7.60 -9.74
CA ILE A 25 -0.96 7.30 -9.06
C ILE A 25 -0.65 7.38 -7.57
N PHE A 26 -1.45 8.17 -6.85
CA PHE A 26 -1.31 8.37 -5.42
C PHE A 26 -2.34 7.54 -4.66
N THR A 27 -1.93 6.95 -3.55
CA THR A 27 -2.83 6.50 -2.49
C THR A 27 -2.60 7.40 -1.28
N CYS A 28 -3.65 7.70 -0.53
CA CYS A 28 -3.56 8.57 0.64
C CYS A 28 -3.41 7.71 1.91
N SER A 29 -2.54 8.12 2.83
CA SER A 29 -2.50 7.60 4.20
C SER A 29 -2.94 8.66 5.21
N ASP A 30 -3.01 8.28 6.47
CA ASP A 30 -3.28 9.15 7.62
C ASP A 30 -2.29 10.33 7.72
N HIS A 31 -1.00 10.09 7.46
CA HIS A 31 0.02 11.12 7.47
C HIS A 31 -0.18 12.19 6.39
N ASP A 32 -0.78 11.84 5.25
CA ASP A 32 -1.18 12.77 4.17
C ASP A 32 -2.38 13.63 4.57
N LEU A 33 -3.12 13.20 5.60
CA LEU A 33 -4.31 13.85 6.15
C LEU A 33 -4.03 14.50 7.51
N GLY A 34 -2.76 14.56 7.92
CA GLY A 34 -2.27 15.40 9.00
C GLY A 34 -2.25 14.76 10.38
N GLY A 35 -2.33 13.43 10.49
CA GLY A 35 -2.23 12.76 11.79
C GLY A 35 -1.85 11.28 11.69
N ASN A 36 -1.62 10.67 12.84
CA ASN A 36 -1.38 9.23 12.97
C ASN A 36 -2.67 8.55 13.42
N ASN A 37 -3.01 7.40 12.85
CA ASN A 37 -4.20 6.61 13.19
C ASN A 37 -5.51 7.42 13.16
N ILE A 38 -5.64 8.35 12.23
CA ILE A 38 -6.80 9.26 12.17
C ILE A 38 -7.97 8.69 11.37
N VAL A 39 -9.16 9.21 11.58
CA VAL A 39 -10.35 8.89 10.77
C VAL A 39 -10.85 10.17 10.12
N ALA A 40 -11.89 10.07 9.28
CA ALA A 40 -12.50 11.23 8.63
C ALA A 40 -12.77 12.42 9.57
N ALA A 41 -13.26 12.14 10.79
CA ALA A 41 -13.58 13.14 11.80
C ALA A 41 -12.36 13.87 12.39
N THR A 42 -11.16 13.27 12.31
CA THR A 42 -9.91 13.83 12.85
C THR A 42 -8.91 14.23 11.77
N ALA A 43 -9.25 14.03 10.50
CA ALA A 43 -8.46 14.50 9.37
C ALA A 43 -8.37 16.04 9.37
N ALA A 44 -7.15 16.55 9.14
CA ALA A 44 -6.92 17.98 9.07
C ALA A 44 -7.38 18.52 7.70
N PRO A 45 -8.34 19.47 7.64
CA PRO A 45 -8.86 19.96 6.36
C PRO A 45 -7.79 20.56 5.45
N PHE A 46 -6.77 21.21 6.02
CA PHE A 46 -5.66 21.78 5.26
C PHE A 46 -4.72 20.75 4.65
N ALA A 47 -4.63 19.55 5.24
CA ALA A 47 -3.82 18.44 4.74
C ALA A 47 -4.58 17.70 3.63
N ALA A 48 -5.88 17.44 3.86
CA ALA A 48 -6.78 16.91 2.84
C ALA A 48 -6.85 17.80 1.58
N ASP A 49 -6.92 19.12 1.73
CA ASP A 49 -6.88 20.07 0.60
C ASP A 49 -5.52 20.05 -0.11
N ALA A 50 -4.42 19.86 0.62
CA ALA A 50 -3.11 19.72 0.01
C ALA A 50 -3.00 18.43 -0.81
N PHE A 51 -3.37 17.28 -0.22
CA PHE A 51 -3.38 16.02 -0.95
C PHE A 51 -4.28 16.09 -2.19
N ALA A 52 -5.46 16.72 -2.10
CA ALA A 52 -6.36 16.93 -3.23
C ALA A 52 -5.76 17.77 -4.37
N ARG A 53 -4.80 18.65 -4.09
CA ARG A 53 -4.11 19.48 -5.11
C ARG A 53 -2.93 18.78 -5.75
N PHE A 54 -2.31 17.84 -5.04
CA PHE A 54 -1.12 17.12 -5.49
C PHE A 54 -1.44 15.77 -6.11
N ASN A 55 -2.48 15.08 -5.64
CA ASN A 55 -2.97 13.91 -6.33
C ASN A 55 -3.55 14.36 -7.67
N ALA A 56 -3.03 13.77 -8.74
CA ALA A 56 -3.47 14.00 -10.12
C ALA A 56 -4.08 12.71 -10.68
N ASN A 57 -4.74 11.95 -9.81
CA ASN A 57 -5.36 10.69 -10.15
C ASN A 57 -6.57 10.92 -11.08
N ASP A 58 -6.98 9.84 -11.74
CA ASP A 58 -8.21 9.83 -12.54
C ASP A 58 -9.43 10.14 -11.65
N THR A 59 -10.33 10.99 -12.12
CA THR A 59 -11.52 11.49 -11.39
C THR A 59 -12.85 10.92 -11.92
N THR A 60 -12.80 9.93 -12.82
CA THR A 60 -13.99 9.31 -13.41
C THR A 60 -14.81 8.49 -12.42
N VAL A 61 -14.14 7.85 -11.45
CA VAL A 61 -14.77 7.05 -10.41
C VAL A 61 -15.20 7.93 -9.23
N GLU A 62 -14.26 8.70 -8.66
CA GLU A 62 -14.51 9.62 -7.55
C GLU A 62 -14.05 11.04 -7.93
N PRO A 63 -14.88 12.09 -7.75
CA PRO A 63 -14.54 13.44 -8.22
C PRO A 63 -13.22 14.03 -7.67
N GLY A 64 -12.75 13.57 -6.51
CA GLY A 64 -11.48 13.96 -5.91
C GLY A 64 -10.29 13.06 -6.23
N GLY A 65 -10.48 12.03 -7.08
CA GLY A 65 -9.44 11.08 -7.50
C GLY A 65 -8.89 10.20 -6.38
N ARG A 66 -9.55 10.13 -5.22
CA ARG A 66 -9.01 9.45 -4.03
C ARG A 66 -8.96 7.94 -4.17
N TYR A 67 -9.91 7.38 -4.90
CA TYR A 67 -9.91 5.98 -5.31
C TYR A 67 -10.32 5.86 -6.76
N GLY A 68 -9.92 4.78 -7.40
CA GLY A 68 -10.20 4.55 -8.80
C GLY A 68 -9.36 3.43 -9.38
N SER A 69 -9.41 3.32 -10.70
CA SER A 69 -8.69 2.28 -11.43
C SER A 69 -8.23 2.76 -12.80
N VAL A 70 -7.19 2.11 -13.33
CA VAL A 70 -6.77 2.25 -14.72
C VAL A 70 -6.42 0.88 -15.29
N THR A 71 -6.80 0.65 -16.54
CA THR A 71 -6.41 -0.55 -17.28
C THR A 71 -5.18 -0.28 -18.13
N MET A 72 -4.29 -1.27 -18.20
CA MET A 72 -3.10 -1.28 -19.05
C MET A 72 -3.06 -2.58 -19.87
N ASP A 73 -2.14 -2.63 -20.83
CA ASP A 73 -1.89 -3.81 -21.67
C ASP A 73 -3.17 -4.38 -22.31
N ASP A 74 -3.89 -3.52 -23.03
CA ASP A 74 -5.18 -3.85 -23.66
C ASP A 74 -6.21 -4.48 -22.72
N GLY A 75 -6.18 -4.11 -21.44
CA GLY A 75 -7.10 -4.59 -20.40
C GLY A 75 -6.62 -5.81 -19.63
N ARG A 76 -5.45 -6.37 -19.95
CA ARG A 76 -4.86 -7.52 -19.21
C ARG A 76 -4.40 -7.13 -17.81
N VAL A 77 -4.09 -5.87 -17.58
CA VAL A 77 -3.63 -5.37 -16.28
C VAL A 77 -4.63 -4.35 -15.75
N LEU A 78 -5.09 -4.55 -14.53
CA LEU A 78 -5.95 -3.61 -13.81
C LEU A 78 -5.19 -3.08 -12.59
N LEU A 79 -4.95 -1.78 -12.55
CA LEU A 79 -4.42 -1.09 -11.38
C LEU A 79 -5.57 -0.44 -10.63
N ILE A 80 -5.64 -0.62 -9.32
CA ILE A 80 -6.65 -0.07 -8.42
C ILE A 80 -5.91 0.67 -7.29
N TRP A 81 -6.36 1.87 -6.94
CA TRP A 81 -5.94 2.56 -5.72
C TRP A 81 -7.17 2.82 -4.85
N THR A 82 -7.01 2.58 -3.55
CA THR A 82 -8.09 2.75 -2.56
C THR A 82 -7.87 3.97 -1.68
N GLU A 83 -8.88 4.34 -0.91
CA GLU A 83 -8.76 5.37 0.12
C GLU A 83 -9.48 4.86 1.37
N GLY A 84 -8.73 4.66 2.44
CA GLY A 84 -9.23 3.99 3.64
C GLY A 84 -9.31 4.88 4.88
N VAL A 85 -8.90 6.15 4.82
CA VAL A 85 -8.84 7.01 6.02
C VAL A 85 -10.08 7.89 6.15
N LEU A 86 -10.51 8.51 5.04
CA LEU A 86 -11.68 9.39 5.00
C LEU A 86 -13.01 8.63 4.96
N TYR A 87 -12.99 7.33 4.66
CA TYR A 87 -14.19 6.52 4.57
C TYR A 87 -14.32 5.46 5.67
N ARG A 88 -13.26 5.20 6.45
CA ARG A 88 -13.33 4.21 7.52
C ARG A 88 -14.20 4.67 8.69
N SER A 89 -14.83 3.69 9.31
CA SER A 89 -15.43 3.81 10.64
C SER A 89 -14.39 4.15 11.71
N SER A 90 -14.87 4.52 12.90
CA SER A 90 -14.01 4.76 14.06
C SER A 90 -13.11 3.55 14.33
N LEU A 91 -11.85 3.78 14.70
CA LEU A 91 -10.95 2.70 15.15
C LEU A 91 -11.37 2.12 16.51
N ASP A 92 -12.15 2.88 17.28
CA ASP A 92 -12.72 2.45 18.56
C ASP A 92 -14.05 1.71 18.39
N ASP A 93 -14.65 1.70 17.19
CA ASP A 93 -15.90 0.99 16.98
C ASP A 93 -15.64 -0.51 17.01
N PRO A 94 -16.34 -1.28 17.88
CA PRO A 94 -16.28 -2.73 17.80
C PRO A 94 -16.68 -3.18 16.40
N SER A 95 -16.19 -4.35 15.95
CA SER A 95 -16.51 -4.96 14.66
C SER A 95 -18.01 -5.29 14.54
N ALA A 96 -18.82 -4.25 14.40
CA ALA A 96 -20.26 -4.26 14.34
C ALA A 96 -20.73 -4.23 12.88
N PRO A 97 -21.95 -4.69 12.59
CA PRO A 97 -22.53 -4.55 11.26
C PRO A 97 -22.50 -3.08 10.81
N GLY A 98 -21.82 -2.80 9.70
CA GLY A 98 -21.63 -1.44 9.17
C GLY A 98 -20.28 -0.80 9.49
N ASN A 99 -19.42 -1.44 10.29
CA ASN A 99 -18.01 -1.08 10.38
C ASN A 99 -17.36 -1.30 9.00
N THR A 100 -16.68 -0.26 8.49
CA THR A 100 -16.17 -0.24 7.12
C THR A 100 -14.81 0.43 7.04
N LYS A 101 -13.99 0.01 6.09
CA LYS A 101 -12.71 0.61 5.69
C LYS A 101 -12.88 1.57 4.52
N LEU A 102 -13.62 1.15 3.49
CA LEU A 102 -13.77 1.91 2.23
C LEU A 102 -15.05 2.76 2.18
N GLY A 103 -15.99 2.55 3.09
CA GLY A 103 -17.34 3.11 2.95
C GLY A 103 -18.17 2.36 1.91
N ALA A 104 -19.48 2.62 1.90
CA ALA A 104 -20.41 1.85 1.09
C ALA A 104 -20.18 2.01 -0.43
N GLU A 105 -19.99 3.24 -0.90
CA GLU A 105 -19.88 3.54 -2.34
C GLU A 105 -18.62 2.91 -2.95
N GLN A 106 -17.46 3.13 -2.34
CA GLN A 106 -16.19 2.58 -2.81
C GLN A 106 -16.17 1.06 -2.70
N LYS A 107 -16.72 0.48 -1.62
CA LYS A 107 -16.79 -0.98 -1.49
C LYS A 107 -17.64 -1.60 -2.60
N THR A 108 -18.84 -1.07 -2.86
CA THR A 108 -19.70 -1.56 -3.94
C THR A 108 -18.99 -1.44 -5.29
N TRP A 109 -18.41 -0.28 -5.58
CA TRP A 109 -17.63 -0.08 -6.81
C TRP A 109 -16.49 -1.10 -6.96
N LEU A 110 -15.71 -1.34 -5.90
CA LEU A 110 -14.60 -2.29 -5.93
C LEU A 110 -15.08 -3.72 -6.20
N LEU A 111 -16.14 -4.16 -5.50
CA LEU A 111 -16.69 -5.51 -5.68
C LEU A 111 -17.26 -5.70 -7.09
N ASP A 112 -18.00 -4.71 -7.61
CA ASP A 112 -18.56 -4.74 -8.96
C ASP A 112 -17.43 -4.76 -10.02
N LEU A 113 -16.35 -4.00 -9.81
CA LEU A 113 -15.18 -4.00 -10.68
C LEU A 113 -14.46 -5.36 -10.68
N LEU A 114 -14.28 -5.97 -9.50
CA LEU A 114 -13.66 -7.29 -9.37
C LEU A 114 -14.51 -8.41 -9.98
N GLU A 115 -15.84 -8.29 -9.93
CA GLU A 115 -16.77 -9.25 -10.55
C GLU A 115 -16.79 -9.13 -12.09
N SER A 116 -16.65 -7.92 -12.62
CA SER A 116 -16.83 -7.63 -14.05
C SER A 116 -15.54 -7.57 -14.88
N THR A 117 -14.37 -7.54 -14.24
CA THR A 117 -13.09 -7.42 -14.94
C THR A 117 -12.62 -8.74 -15.57
N ASP A 118 -12.05 -8.66 -16.78
CA ASP A 118 -11.38 -9.76 -17.48
C ASP A 118 -9.84 -9.72 -17.34
N ALA A 119 -9.31 -8.82 -16.50
CA ALA A 119 -7.88 -8.64 -16.29
C ALA A 119 -7.21 -9.94 -15.83
N LYS A 120 -5.95 -10.13 -16.25
CA LYS A 120 -5.10 -11.27 -15.89
C LYS A 120 -4.21 -10.97 -14.68
N LEU A 121 -3.85 -9.70 -14.52
CA LEU A 121 -3.14 -9.18 -13.35
C LEU A 121 -3.95 -8.02 -12.77
N ILE A 122 -4.24 -8.09 -11.47
CA ILE A 122 -4.86 -7.02 -10.70
C ILE A 122 -3.87 -6.57 -9.64
N VAL A 123 -3.55 -5.28 -9.61
CA VAL A 123 -2.72 -4.68 -8.56
C VAL A 123 -3.57 -3.71 -7.76
N ILE A 124 -3.68 -3.94 -6.45
CA ILE A 124 -4.49 -3.12 -5.55
C ILE A 124 -3.56 -2.40 -4.57
N ALA A 125 -3.40 -1.10 -4.75
CA ALA A 125 -2.70 -0.25 -3.80
C ALA A 125 -3.66 0.19 -2.68
N THR A 126 -3.30 -0.17 -1.44
CA THR A 126 -3.99 0.25 -0.22
C THR A 126 -2.97 0.81 0.76
N GLU A 127 -3.35 1.82 1.53
CA GLU A 127 -2.44 2.54 2.42
C GLU A 127 -1.92 1.68 3.57
N THR A 128 -2.75 0.76 4.08
CA THR A 128 -2.45 -0.09 5.24
C THR A 128 -2.49 -1.57 4.89
N THR A 129 -1.90 -2.40 5.73
CA THR A 129 -1.75 -3.83 5.42
C THR A 129 -3.10 -4.56 5.31
N PHE A 130 -3.19 -5.46 4.33
CA PHE A 130 -4.31 -6.38 4.16
C PHE A 130 -4.09 -7.69 4.92
N ALA A 131 -2.86 -8.13 5.17
CA ALA A 131 -2.57 -9.44 5.75
C ALA A 131 -2.13 -9.44 7.22
N HIS A 132 -1.77 -8.30 7.82
CA HIS A 132 -1.25 -8.27 9.20
C HIS A 132 -2.08 -7.39 10.14
N GLU A 133 -1.98 -7.66 11.43
CA GLU A 133 -2.58 -6.83 12.47
C GLU A 133 -1.87 -5.48 12.59
N SER A 134 -2.63 -4.38 12.58
CA SER A 134 -2.18 -3.04 12.97
C SER A 134 -3.34 -2.21 13.51
N ASN A 135 -3.04 -1.08 14.15
CA ASN A 135 -4.06 -0.16 14.69
C ASN A 135 -4.98 0.44 13.60
N THR A 136 -4.58 0.39 12.34
CA THR A 136 -5.23 1.07 11.21
C THR A 136 -5.48 0.14 10.03
N SER A 137 -5.00 -1.09 10.11
CA SER A 137 -5.07 -2.06 9.03
C SER A 137 -6.46 -2.61 8.81
N TRP A 138 -6.57 -3.43 7.76
CA TRP A 138 -7.80 -4.15 7.43
C TRP A 138 -8.24 -5.14 8.52
N SER A 139 -7.40 -5.45 9.52
CA SER A 139 -7.79 -6.30 10.66
C SER A 139 -8.91 -5.70 11.50
N ASN A 140 -9.04 -4.37 11.52
CA ASN A 140 -10.09 -3.68 12.27
C ASN A 140 -11.44 -3.69 11.54
N HIS A 141 -11.45 -4.15 10.29
CA HIS A 141 -12.62 -4.21 9.42
C HIS A 141 -12.84 -5.64 8.88
N PRO A 142 -12.93 -6.66 9.77
CA PRO A 142 -12.79 -8.06 9.37
C PRO A 142 -13.87 -8.54 8.40
N GLN A 143 -15.11 -8.03 8.53
CA GLN A 143 -16.19 -8.37 7.62
C GLN A 143 -15.90 -7.86 6.20
N GLU A 144 -15.63 -6.57 6.03
CA GLU A 144 -15.33 -6.00 4.72
C GLU A 144 -14.06 -6.59 4.12
N ARG A 145 -13.02 -6.82 4.94
CA ARG A 145 -11.81 -7.53 4.51
C ARG A 145 -12.15 -8.92 3.95
N SER A 146 -13.02 -9.68 4.62
CA SER A 146 -13.43 -11.00 4.15
C SER A 146 -14.23 -10.95 2.85
N GLU A 147 -15.07 -9.92 2.66
CA GLU A 147 -15.82 -9.70 1.41
C GLU A 147 -14.87 -9.40 0.25
N VAL A 148 -13.90 -8.50 0.46
CA VAL A 148 -12.87 -8.17 -0.55
C VAL A 148 -11.98 -9.38 -0.83
N LEU A 149 -11.51 -10.09 0.20
CA LEU A 149 -10.68 -11.30 0.04
C LEU A 149 -11.41 -12.38 -0.76
N ALA A 150 -12.69 -12.61 -0.47
CA ALA A 150 -13.50 -13.56 -1.23
C ALA A 150 -13.63 -13.16 -2.70
N ALA A 151 -13.84 -11.87 -3.00
CA ALA A 151 -13.93 -11.38 -4.36
C ALA A 151 -12.61 -11.54 -5.14
N VAL A 152 -11.48 -11.18 -4.54
CA VAL A 152 -10.16 -11.33 -5.20
C VAL A 152 -9.69 -12.79 -5.31
N ALA A 153 -10.12 -13.66 -4.40
CA ALA A 153 -9.81 -15.09 -4.50
C ALA A 153 -10.68 -15.80 -5.54
N ALA A 154 -11.87 -15.27 -5.85
CA ALA A 154 -12.78 -15.84 -6.84
C ALA A 154 -12.40 -15.51 -8.29
N THR A 155 -11.63 -14.44 -8.53
CA THR A 155 -11.14 -14.11 -9.88
C THR A 155 -10.05 -15.09 -10.33
N PRO A 156 -9.99 -15.44 -11.63
CA PRO A 156 -8.87 -16.20 -12.18
C PRO A 156 -7.57 -15.38 -12.30
N ALA A 157 -7.62 -14.06 -12.07
CA ALA A 157 -6.48 -13.17 -12.16
C ALA A 157 -5.44 -13.44 -11.06
N GLN A 158 -4.18 -13.10 -11.35
CA GLN A 158 -3.18 -12.89 -10.32
C GLN A 158 -3.47 -11.56 -9.62
N VAL A 159 -3.67 -11.57 -8.31
CA VAL A 159 -3.96 -10.36 -7.52
C VAL A 159 -2.79 -10.04 -6.61
N ARG A 160 -2.29 -8.80 -6.68
CA ARG A 160 -1.20 -8.32 -5.83
C ARG A 160 -1.63 -7.07 -5.08
N PHE A 161 -1.70 -7.17 -3.76
CA PHE A 161 -1.85 -5.98 -2.90
C PHE A 161 -0.50 -5.32 -2.73
N LEU A 162 -0.46 -3.99 -2.84
CA LEU A 162 0.69 -3.17 -2.45
C LEU A 162 0.27 -2.35 -1.23
N SER A 163 1.02 -2.44 -0.14
CA SER A 163 0.69 -1.71 1.10
C SER A 163 1.88 -1.07 1.78
N GLY A 164 1.58 -0.06 2.61
CA GLY A 164 2.54 0.69 3.41
C GLY A 164 2.31 0.55 4.92
N ASP A 165 2.37 1.71 5.60
CA ASP A 165 2.03 1.95 7.02
C ASP A 165 2.92 1.25 8.07
N LEU A 166 3.04 -0.07 8.04
CA LEU A 166 3.69 -0.88 9.08
C LEU A 166 5.23 -0.74 9.18
N HIS A 167 5.85 0.16 8.42
CA HIS A 167 7.29 0.46 8.48
C HIS A 167 8.24 -0.76 8.40
N ARG A 168 7.74 -1.86 7.84
CA ARG A 168 8.48 -3.12 7.70
C ARG A 168 8.20 -3.81 6.38
N ALA A 169 9.29 -4.16 5.70
CA ALA A 169 9.25 -4.94 4.48
C ALA A 169 8.73 -6.36 4.76
N ARG A 170 7.73 -6.77 3.98
CA ARG A 170 7.01 -8.04 4.19
C ARG A 170 6.33 -8.53 2.93
N TRP A 171 6.04 -9.81 2.90
CA TRP A 171 5.07 -10.36 1.97
C TRP A 171 4.14 -11.34 2.70
N ALA A 172 2.92 -11.50 2.17
CA ALA A 172 1.97 -12.48 2.68
C ALA A 172 1.12 -13.06 1.55
N ARG A 173 0.93 -14.38 1.53
CA ARG A 173 0.00 -15.08 0.65
C ARG A 173 -1.32 -15.29 1.39
N LEU A 174 -2.40 -14.78 0.82
CA LEU A 174 -3.75 -14.91 1.37
C LEU A 174 -4.57 -15.98 0.66
N ALA A 175 -4.22 -16.29 -0.59
CA ALA A 175 -4.78 -17.36 -1.40
C ALA A 175 -3.77 -17.72 -2.51
N PRO A 176 -3.96 -18.84 -3.26
CA PRO A 176 -3.03 -19.23 -4.32
C PRO A 176 -2.71 -18.14 -5.34
N ASN A 177 -3.69 -17.30 -5.68
CA ASN A 177 -3.56 -16.18 -6.64
C ASN A 177 -3.46 -14.80 -5.97
N VAL A 178 -3.50 -14.70 -4.63
CA VAL A 178 -3.56 -13.42 -3.89
C VAL A 178 -2.35 -13.28 -2.97
N VAL A 179 -1.50 -12.28 -3.24
CA VAL A 179 -0.31 -11.97 -2.43
C VAL A 179 -0.28 -10.48 -2.10
N GLU A 180 0.06 -10.14 -0.87
CA GLU A 180 0.40 -8.78 -0.45
C GLU A 180 1.91 -8.59 -0.43
N TRP A 181 2.36 -7.46 -0.98
CA TRP A 181 3.70 -6.93 -0.87
C TRP A 181 3.67 -5.64 -0.05
N GLY A 182 4.22 -5.69 1.16
CA GLY A 182 4.32 -4.55 2.05
C GLY A 182 5.67 -3.87 1.88
N ALA A 183 5.67 -2.70 1.24
CA ALA A 183 6.83 -1.85 1.09
C ALA A 183 6.84 -0.81 2.20
N ALA A 184 7.98 -0.57 2.82
CA ALA A 184 8.07 0.54 3.75
C ALA A 184 9.48 1.10 3.85
N ALA A 185 9.55 2.43 3.77
CA ALA A 185 10.73 3.12 4.22
C ALA A 185 10.93 2.82 5.71
N MET A 186 12.18 2.73 6.15
CA MET A 186 12.48 2.61 7.58
C MET A 186 12.07 3.91 8.25
N ALA A 187 10.88 3.95 8.82
CA ALA A 187 10.45 5.04 9.68
C ALA A 187 10.41 4.50 11.11
N GLU A 188 11.02 5.29 11.99
CA GLU A 188 11.03 5.23 13.45
C GLU A 188 9.90 4.38 14.01
N PHE A 189 10.23 3.34 14.77
CA PHE A 189 9.55 2.83 15.97
C PHE A 189 9.90 1.34 16.10
N PRO A 190 10.34 0.85 17.28
CA PRO A 190 10.52 -0.56 17.51
C PRO A 190 9.14 -1.18 17.73
N GLU A 191 8.36 -1.29 16.66
CA GLU A 191 7.19 -2.17 16.66
C GLU A 191 7.67 -3.61 16.51
N GLY A 192 7.06 -4.51 17.28
CA GLY A 192 7.32 -5.93 17.12
C GLY A 192 7.02 -6.40 15.70
N PRO A 193 7.46 -7.62 15.31
CA PRO A 193 6.95 -8.22 14.08
C PRO A 193 5.42 -8.20 14.09
N PRO A 194 4.77 -7.58 13.08
CA PRO A 194 3.32 -7.56 13.03
C PRO A 194 2.83 -9.00 12.87
N ALA A 195 1.81 -9.37 13.64
CA ALA A 195 1.25 -10.72 13.56
C ALA A 195 0.47 -10.87 12.24
N PRO A 196 0.68 -11.95 11.48
CA PRO A 196 -0.19 -12.25 10.34
C PRO A 196 -1.59 -12.59 10.86
N LEU A 197 -2.61 -12.23 10.06
CA LEU A 197 -3.99 -12.57 10.37
C LEU A 197 -4.24 -14.08 10.26
N PRO A 198 -5.27 -14.63 10.96
CA PRO A 198 -5.47 -16.08 11.03
C PRO A 198 -5.70 -16.80 9.69
N ASP A 199 -6.12 -16.07 8.66
CA ASP A 199 -6.41 -16.59 7.31
C ASP A 199 -5.26 -16.37 6.31
N VAL A 200 -4.09 -15.91 6.77
CA VAL A 200 -2.88 -15.83 5.95
C VAL A 200 -2.23 -17.21 5.84
N GLU A 201 -2.02 -17.68 4.61
CA GLU A 201 -1.47 -19.01 4.32
C GLU A 201 0.04 -19.10 4.61
N ASP A 202 0.77 -18.06 4.21
CA ASP A 202 2.21 -17.93 4.44
C ASP A 202 2.60 -16.45 4.45
N SER A 203 3.59 -16.08 5.25
CA SER A 203 4.11 -14.71 5.31
C SER A 203 5.53 -14.72 5.78
N ALA A 204 6.30 -13.72 5.37
CA ALA A 204 7.59 -13.45 5.97
C ALA A 204 7.94 -11.97 5.96
N LEU A 205 8.80 -11.62 6.90
CA LEU A 205 9.32 -10.28 7.09
C LEU A 205 10.76 -10.24 6.58
N ALA A 206 11.18 -9.09 6.05
CA ALA A 206 12.59 -8.83 5.83
C ALA A 206 13.32 -8.81 7.19
N ASP A 207 14.59 -9.23 7.17
CA ASP A 207 15.47 -9.02 8.31
C ASP A 207 15.59 -7.51 8.63
N PHE A 208 15.53 -7.17 9.92
CA PHE A 208 15.37 -5.80 10.40
C PHE A 208 16.24 -5.53 11.62
N ALA A 209 17.18 -4.58 11.47
CA ALA A 209 17.84 -3.92 12.59
C ALA A 209 16.99 -2.71 13.00
N GLY A 210 16.15 -2.87 14.02
CA GLY A 210 15.26 -1.79 14.46
C GLY A 210 15.96 -0.66 15.20
N TYR A 211 15.47 0.56 14.99
CA TYR A 211 15.90 1.75 15.74
C TYR A 211 14.71 2.35 16.49
N ARG A 212 14.98 2.88 17.69
CA ARG A 212 13.95 3.47 18.55
C ARG A 212 13.35 4.75 17.96
N SER A 213 14.15 5.47 17.18
CA SER A 213 13.81 6.73 16.51
C SER A 213 14.78 6.96 15.34
N ARG A 214 14.49 7.90 14.45
CA ARG A 214 15.28 8.39 13.32
C ARG A 214 16.48 9.15 13.86
N PRO A 215 16.37 10.00 14.90
CA PRO A 215 17.56 10.45 15.62
C PRO A 215 18.43 9.27 16.07
N SER A 216 17.87 8.24 16.70
CA SER A 216 18.64 7.07 17.12
C SER A 216 19.23 6.27 15.96
N ALA A 217 18.55 6.23 14.81
CA ALA A 217 19.06 5.63 13.60
C ALA A 217 20.23 6.47 13.06
N LEU A 218 20.04 7.79 12.89
CA LEU A 218 21.06 8.72 12.39
C LEU A 218 22.26 8.90 13.34
N ASP A 219 22.09 8.62 14.64
CA ASP A 219 23.19 8.55 15.62
C ASP A 219 23.99 7.26 15.48
N ALA A 220 23.34 6.17 15.05
CA ALA A 220 23.94 4.84 14.91
C ALA A 220 24.46 4.54 13.49
N MET A 221 23.99 5.29 12.50
CA MET A 221 24.36 5.13 11.09
C MET A 221 24.31 6.48 10.36
N THR A 222 25.14 6.64 9.34
CA THR A 222 25.12 7.78 8.43
C THR A 222 23.79 7.87 7.66
N VAL A 223 23.48 9.04 7.10
CA VAL A 223 22.32 9.21 6.19
C VAL A 223 22.38 8.25 4.99
N GLU A 224 23.60 7.93 4.52
CA GLU A 224 23.80 6.99 3.43
C GLU A 224 23.43 5.55 3.84
N GLU A 225 23.86 5.11 5.03
CA GLU A 225 23.46 3.82 5.61
C GLU A 225 21.95 3.78 5.93
N PHE A 226 21.36 4.90 6.33
CA PHE A 226 19.91 4.99 6.55
C PHE A 226 19.13 4.83 5.24
N ASN A 227 19.60 5.47 4.18
CA ASN A 227 18.99 5.32 2.87
C ASN A 227 19.19 3.91 2.33
N SER A 228 20.33 3.25 2.56
CA SER A 228 20.58 1.87 2.11
C SER A 228 19.75 0.84 2.87
N THR A 229 19.41 1.10 4.13
CA THR A 229 18.54 0.26 4.98
C THR A 229 17.04 0.55 4.80
N THR A 230 16.68 1.53 3.98
CA THR A 230 15.30 1.77 3.57
C THR A 230 14.84 0.65 2.63
N THR A 231 13.57 0.24 2.72
CA THR A 231 13.01 -0.75 1.79
C THR A 231 12.04 -0.09 0.83
N PHE A 232 12.24 -0.35 -0.45
CA PHE A 232 11.34 0.09 -1.49
C PHE A 232 10.67 -1.14 -2.11
N GLY A 233 9.35 -1.05 -2.29
CA GLY A 233 8.63 -1.98 -3.13
C GLY A 233 8.97 -1.68 -4.58
N TYR A 234 9.32 -2.71 -5.33
CA TYR A 234 9.55 -2.64 -6.75
C TYR A 234 8.52 -3.51 -7.45
N ALA A 235 7.72 -2.90 -8.32
CA ALA A 235 6.85 -3.61 -9.24
C ALA A 235 7.19 -3.19 -10.67
N GLU A 236 7.47 -4.17 -11.52
CA GLU A 236 7.67 -3.97 -12.95
C GLU A 236 6.69 -4.87 -13.70
N ILE A 237 5.99 -4.28 -14.68
CA ILE A 237 5.05 -4.98 -15.55
C ILE A 237 5.58 -4.81 -16.97
N ASP A 238 6.02 -5.89 -17.58
CA ASP A 238 6.46 -5.93 -18.98
C ASP A 238 5.33 -6.47 -19.85
N THR A 239 4.77 -5.57 -20.65
CA THR A 239 3.66 -5.86 -21.57
C THR A 239 4.09 -6.59 -22.83
N ASN A 240 5.39 -6.67 -23.14
CA ASN A 240 5.86 -7.44 -24.29
C ASN A 240 5.96 -8.93 -23.98
N THR A 241 6.26 -9.26 -22.72
CA THR A 241 6.42 -10.63 -22.24
C THR A 241 5.26 -11.11 -21.38
N HIS A 242 4.25 -10.25 -21.18
CA HIS A 242 3.17 -10.42 -20.21
C HIS A 242 3.67 -10.93 -18.86
N SER A 243 4.77 -10.35 -18.37
CA SER A 243 5.37 -10.74 -17.10
C SER A 243 5.37 -9.60 -16.09
N ALA A 244 5.19 -9.94 -14.83
CA ALA A 244 5.26 -8.99 -13.73
C ALA A 244 6.26 -9.47 -12.68
N ARG A 245 7.06 -8.53 -12.18
CA ARG A 245 8.10 -8.74 -11.18
C ARG A 245 7.77 -7.89 -9.96
N PHE A 246 7.72 -8.53 -8.79
CA PHE A 246 7.51 -7.89 -7.50
C PHE A 246 8.71 -8.19 -6.60
N GLU A 247 9.34 -7.16 -6.07
CA GLU A 247 10.52 -7.31 -5.23
C GLU A 247 10.51 -6.31 -4.07
N LEU A 248 11.07 -6.70 -2.94
CA LEU A 248 11.46 -5.75 -1.89
C LEU A 248 12.96 -5.52 -1.99
N ARG A 249 13.35 -4.27 -2.25
CA ARG A 249 14.75 -3.90 -2.45
C ARG A 249 15.29 -3.03 -1.32
N ALA A 250 16.55 -3.25 -0.95
CA ALA A 250 17.31 -2.31 -0.14
C ALA A 250 17.65 -1.04 -0.94
N GLY A 251 18.14 0.01 -0.28
CA GLY A 251 18.47 1.27 -0.94
C GLY A 251 19.66 1.20 -1.90
N ASP A 252 20.46 0.13 -1.82
CA ASP A 252 21.50 -0.20 -2.82
C ASP A 252 20.95 -1.01 -4.02
N ASN A 253 19.61 -1.15 -4.11
CA ASN A 253 18.88 -1.85 -5.14
C ASN A 253 19.05 -3.39 -5.13
N THR A 254 19.65 -3.97 -4.09
CA THR A 254 19.69 -5.43 -3.91
C THR A 254 18.34 -5.97 -3.41
N VAL A 255 17.97 -7.18 -3.86
CA VAL A 255 16.77 -7.87 -3.38
C VAL A 255 16.98 -8.31 -1.93
N ARG A 256 16.04 -7.97 -1.05
CA ARG A 256 16.09 -8.38 0.35
C ARG A 256 15.87 -9.86 0.53
N ILE A 257 16.42 -10.35 1.62
CA ILE A 257 16.22 -11.72 2.07
C ILE A 257 15.26 -11.68 3.26
N ASP A 258 14.30 -12.61 3.29
CA ASP A 258 13.40 -12.78 4.42
C ASP A 258 14.09 -13.47 5.61
N GLU A 259 13.43 -13.51 6.75
CA GLU A 259 13.92 -14.17 7.96
C GLU A 259 14.19 -15.69 7.81
N ARG A 260 13.83 -16.29 6.67
CA ARG A 260 14.06 -17.70 6.31
C ARG A 260 15.20 -17.86 5.31
N GLY A 261 15.91 -16.78 4.96
CA GLY A 261 17.00 -16.83 4.00
C GLY A 261 16.55 -16.83 2.53
N GLN A 262 15.28 -16.53 2.24
CA GLN A 262 14.74 -16.53 0.87
C GLN A 262 14.68 -15.12 0.27
N PRO A 263 15.01 -14.95 -1.03
CA PRO A 263 14.80 -13.68 -1.71
C PRO A 263 13.34 -13.26 -1.68
N MET A 264 13.07 -12.02 -1.31
CA MET A 264 11.75 -11.40 -1.34
C MET A 264 11.48 -10.89 -2.76
N ALA A 265 11.34 -11.83 -3.68
CA ALA A 265 11.12 -11.59 -5.09
C ALA A 265 10.14 -12.61 -5.68
N GLU A 266 9.31 -12.15 -6.60
CA GLU A 266 8.40 -12.95 -7.39
C GLU A 266 8.46 -12.49 -8.85
N VAL A 267 8.41 -13.45 -9.76
CA VAL A 267 8.15 -13.20 -11.18
C VAL A 267 6.98 -14.10 -11.59
N LEU A 268 5.97 -13.50 -12.20
CA LEU A 268 4.79 -14.20 -12.70
C LEU A 268 4.52 -13.83 -14.15
N THR A 269 3.74 -14.66 -14.84
CA THR A 269 3.20 -14.40 -16.17
C THR A 269 1.69 -14.21 -16.07
N TYR A 270 1.11 -13.29 -16.85
CA TYR A 270 -0.31 -12.94 -16.84
C TYR A 270 -0.95 -13.06 -18.24
N ASP A 271 -0.95 -14.28 -18.79
CA ASP A 271 -1.56 -14.57 -20.10
C ASP A 271 -3.09 -14.70 -20.10
#